data_AF-A0A966MHS1-F1
#
_entry.id   AF-A0A966MHS1-F1
#
_cell.length_a   1.000
_cell.length_b   1.000
_cell.length_c   1.000
_cell.angle_alpha   90.00
_cell.angle_beta   90.00
_cell.angle_gamma   90.00
#
_symmetry.space_group_name_H-M   'P 1'
#
loop_
_entity.id
_entity.type
_entity.pdbx_description
1 polymer ?
#
loop_
_entity_poly.entity_id
_entity_poly.type
_entity_poly.pdbx_seq_one_letter_code
_entity_poly.pdbx_strand_id
1 'polypeptide(L)'
;MLLLDDVESSREQPTSRLYQHVQEQWHANRFCELDACFNGIEAALRQGHYVVALFAYELGYYWQGISCKHPEPLPLLRAWSFNEVSKLSKEAVDAFLHERLAIESVPSGILDRHDSINPMRFAEDIARIHAWIEAGDTYQINHSYRVYGKAYGSPLALYARLRERQPGRYGAFIEDGHQAVLSQSPELFIRRSG
;
A
#
# COMPACT_ATOMS: atom_id res chain seq x y z
N MET A 1 -5.18 -5.48 11.28
CA MET A 1 -4.35 -6.66 10.94
C MET A 1 -3.52 -6.32 9.72
N LEU A 2 -2.26 -6.79 9.64
CA LEU A 2 -1.41 -6.52 8.49
C LEU A 2 -0.87 -7.85 7.91
N LEU A 3 -1.14 -8.11 6.64
CA LEU A 3 -0.66 -9.26 5.89
C LEU A 3 0.16 -8.76 4.71
N LEU A 4 1.42 -9.20 4.62
CA LEU A 4 2.24 -9.10 3.41
C LEU A 4 2.27 -10.49 2.77
N ASP A 5 1.77 -10.59 1.55
CA ASP A 5 1.39 -11.84 0.91
C ASP A 5 2.24 -12.09 -0.33
N ASP A 6 2.84 -13.27 -0.38
CA ASP A 6 3.66 -13.72 -1.48
C ASP A 6 3.06 -14.99 -2.07
N VAL A 7 2.61 -14.91 -3.33
CA VAL A 7 2.05 -16.06 -4.05
C VAL A 7 3.05 -17.21 -4.19
N GLU A 8 4.35 -16.94 -4.16
CA GLU A 8 5.41 -17.95 -4.25
C GLU A 8 5.80 -18.55 -2.89
N SER A 9 5.18 -18.10 -1.79
CA SER A 9 5.49 -18.59 -0.46
C SER A 9 5.18 -20.08 -0.31
N SER A 10 6.17 -20.88 0.08
CA SER A 10 6.02 -22.33 0.27
C SER A 10 6.15 -22.74 1.74
N ARG A 11 5.90 -24.01 2.05
CA ARG A 11 6.08 -24.54 3.43
C ARG A 11 7.55 -24.59 3.83
N GLU A 12 8.42 -24.91 2.88
CA GLU A 12 9.87 -24.99 3.07
C GLU A 12 10.50 -23.59 3.15
N GLN A 13 9.92 -22.62 2.44
CA GLN A 13 10.37 -21.23 2.43
C GLN A 13 9.18 -20.27 2.60
N PRO A 14 8.68 -20.10 3.84
CA PRO A 14 7.54 -19.22 4.09
C PRO A 14 7.99 -17.76 4.03
N THR A 15 7.53 -17.04 3.01
CA THR A 15 7.86 -15.63 2.73
C THR A 15 6.71 -14.66 2.98
N SER A 16 5.46 -15.14 2.98
CA SER A 16 4.31 -14.35 3.45
C SER A 16 4.45 -14.07 4.95
N ARG A 17 4.05 -12.88 5.37
CA ARG A 17 4.24 -12.35 6.73
C ARG A 17 2.94 -11.79 7.26
N LEU A 18 2.46 -12.37 8.35
CA LEU A 18 1.31 -11.89 9.10
C LEU A 18 1.81 -11.18 10.36
N TYR A 19 1.36 -9.94 10.53
CA TYR A 19 1.66 -9.11 11.69
C TYR A 19 0.37 -8.86 12.49
N GLN A 20 0.45 -9.17 13.78
CA GLN A 20 -0.64 -9.06 14.74
C GLN A 20 -0.11 -8.35 15.99
N HIS A 21 -1.02 -7.77 16.78
CA HIS A 21 -0.68 -7.09 18.04
C HIS A 21 0.31 -5.93 17.86
N VAL A 22 -0.18 -4.84 17.27
CA VAL A 22 0.59 -3.59 17.12
C VAL A 22 1.12 -3.11 18.48
N GLN A 23 2.40 -2.74 18.53
CA GLN A 23 3.03 -2.16 19.72
C GLN A 23 2.96 -0.64 19.69
N GLU A 24 3.46 -0.03 18.61
CA GLU A 24 3.43 1.41 18.39
C GLU A 24 2.92 1.73 16.98
N GLN A 25 2.40 2.95 16.84
CA GLN A 25 1.89 3.49 15.58
C GLN A 25 2.46 4.88 15.35
N TRP A 26 2.87 5.15 14.11
CA TRP A 26 3.29 6.48 13.68
C TRP A 26 2.45 6.93 12.50
N HIS A 27 2.08 8.20 12.51
CA HIS A 27 1.27 8.82 11.48
C HIS A 27 1.78 10.24 11.22
N ALA A 28 2.07 10.55 9.95
CA ALA A 28 2.38 11.91 9.52
C ALA A 28 1.38 12.36 8.46
N ASN A 29 0.70 13.47 8.75
CA ASN A 29 -0.19 14.20 7.86
C ASN A 29 0.43 15.49 7.30
N ARG A 30 1.57 15.91 7.86
CA ARG A 30 2.30 17.11 7.48
C ARG A 30 3.79 16.83 7.39
N PHE A 31 4.51 17.61 6.58
CA PHE A 31 5.96 17.42 6.46
C PHE A 31 6.71 17.65 7.77
N CYS A 32 6.27 18.59 8.60
CA CYS A 32 6.89 18.85 9.90
C CYS A 32 6.76 17.70 10.90
N GLU A 33 5.90 16.71 10.65
CA GLU A 33 5.70 15.54 11.51
C GLU A 33 6.63 14.37 11.14
N LEU A 34 7.23 14.40 9.95
CA LEU A 34 7.97 13.27 9.39
C LEU A 34 9.20 12.89 10.21
N ASP A 35 10.00 13.86 10.65
CA ASP A 35 11.23 13.59 11.40
C ASP A 35 10.93 12.88 12.72
N ALA A 36 9.87 13.29 13.41
CA ALA A 36 9.44 12.64 14.64
C ALA A 36 9.02 11.17 14.39
N CYS A 37 8.28 10.93 13.31
CA CYS A 37 7.90 9.57 12.92
C CYS A 37 9.10 8.71 12.54
N PHE A 38 10.05 9.22 11.73
CA PHE A 38 11.25 8.48 11.35
C PHE A 38 12.11 8.14 12.56
N ASN A 39 12.31 9.09 13.48
CA ASN A 39 13.05 8.85 14.72
C ASN A 39 12.40 7.73 15.56
N GLY A 40 11.06 7.73 15.67
CA GLY A 40 10.32 6.67 16.37
C GLY A 40 10.46 5.29 15.69
N ILE A 41 10.32 5.25 14.36
CA ILE A 41 10.52 4.02 13.57
C ILE A 41 11.95 3.49 13.76
N GLU A 42 12.96 4.35 13.68
CA GLU A 42 14.35 3.95 13.90
C GLU A 42 14.59 3.44 15.32
N ALA A 43 13.99 4.07 16.33
CA ALA A 43 14.09 3.63 17.71
C ALA A 43 13.48 2.23 17.90
N ALA A 44 12.32 1.97 17.31
CA ALA A 44 11.68 0.64 17.36
C ALA A 44 12.52 -0.42 16.63
N LEU A 45 13.06 -0.09 15.46
CA LEU A 45 13.97 -1.00 14.73
C LEU A 45 15.24 -1.32 15.55
N ARG A 46 15.82 -0.32 16.25
CA ARG A 46 16.98 -0.54 17.15
C ARG A 46 16.66 -1.43 18.35
N GLN A 47 15.40 -1.47 18.77
CA GLN A 47 14.91 -2.37 19.83
C GLN A 47 14.64 -3.79 19.32
N GLY A 48 14.80 -4.04 18.02
CA GLY A 48 14.54 -5.34 17.40
C GLY A 48 13.09 -5.56 17.00
N HIS A 49 12.24 -4.54 17.06
CA HIS A 49 10.87 -4.64 16.55
C HIS A 49 10.86 -4.75 15.03
N TYR A 50 9.86 -5.45 14.50
CA TYR A 50 9.52 -5.41 13.08
C TYR A 50 8.66 -4.19 12.79
N VAL A 51 8.87 -3.53 11.65
CA VAL A 51 8.07 -2.38 11.21
C VAL A 51 7.47 -2.64 9.84
N VAL A 52 6.18 -2.35 9.70
CA VAL A 52 5.49 -2.24 8.40
C VAL A 52 5.09 -0.79 8.21
N ALA A 53 5.38 -0.22 7.04
CA ALA A 53 5.09 1.17 6.74
C ALA A 53 4.43 1.34 5.36
N LEU A 54 3.54 2.32 5.29
CA LEU A 54 2.95 2.88 4.09
C LEU A 54 3.53 4.28 3.90
N PHE A 55 4.20 4.48 2.77
CA PHE A 55 4.74 5.77 2.35
C PHE A 55 3.92 6.27 1.17
N ALA A 56 3.39 7.49 1.27
CA ALA A 56 2.74 8.14 0.14
C ALA A 56 3.75 8.59 -0.91
N TYR A 57 3.33 8.66 -2.16
CA TYR A 57 4.16 9.18 -3.25
C TYR A 57 4.61 10.62 -2.97
N GLU A 58 3.75 11.41 -2.33
CA GLU A 58 3.99 12.81 -1.96
C GLU A 58 5.13 12.99 -0.94
N LEU A 59 5.59 11.92 -0.29
CA LEU A 59 6.80 11.96 0.53
C LEU A 59 8.05 12.33 -0.28
N GLY A 60 8.03 12.07 -1.60
CA GLY A 60 9.07 12.52 -2.51
C GLY A 60 9.27 14.04 -2.52
N TYR A 61 8.22 14.85 -2.28
CA TYR A 61 8.37 16.30 -2.17
C TYR A 61 9.27 16.70 -1.01
N TYR A 62 9.10 16.04 0.14
CA TYR A 62 9.92 16.25 1.34
C TYR A 62 11.39 15.92 1.06
N TRP A 63 11.67 14.73 0.53
CA TRP A 63 13.05 14.30 0.28
C TRP A 63 13.77 15.08 -0.81
N GLN A 64 13.05 15.54 -1.83
CA GLN A 64 13.63 16.33 -2.91
C GLN A 64 13.68 17.83 -2.58
N GLY A 65 13.13 18.26 -1.43
CA GLY A 65 13.08 19.67 -1.03
C GLY A 65 12.25 20.56 -1.96
N ILE A 66 11.28 19.99 -2.69
CA ILE A 66 10.42 20.72 -3.61
C ILE A 66 9.09 21.08 -2.95
N SER A 67 8.54 22.25 -3.28
CA SER A 67 7.26 22.69 -2.72
C SER A 67 6.13 21.72 -3.11
N CYS A 68 5.37 21.26 -2.11
CA CYS A 68 4.22 20.40 -2.37
C CYS A 68 3.15 21.18 -3.13
N LYS A 69 2.64 20.57 -4.21
CA LYS A 69 1.56 21.12 -5.01
C LYS A 69 0.16 20.81 -4.44
N HIS A 70 0.11 19.96 -3.40
CA HIS A 70 -1.13 19.55 -2.75
C HIS A 70 -1.28 20.26 -1.41
N PRO A 71 -2.50 20.69 -1.05
CA PRO A 71 -2.75 21.26 0.27
C PRO A 71 -2.63 20.17 1.34
N GLU A 72 -1.98 20.50 2.47
CA GLU A 72 -2.01 19.67 3.68
C GLU A 72 -3.39 19.76 4.38
N PRO A 73 -3.81 18.73 5.14
CA PRO A 73 -3.08 17.49 5.47
C PRO A 73 -3.10 16.42 4.37
N LEU A 74 -2.01 15.67 4.23
CA LEU A 74 -1.83 14.55 3.29
C LEU A 74 -1.37 13.31 4.06
N PRO A 75 -1.85 12.09 3.78
CA PRO A 75 -1.47 10.90 4.53
C PRO A 75 -0.06 10.39 4.14
N LEU A 76 0.98 11.16 4.48
CA LEU A 76 2.37 10.98 4.02
C LEU A 76 3.01 9.68 4.50
N LEU A 77 2.77 9.31 5.76
CA LEU A 77 3.36 8.15 6.39
C LEU A 77 2.36 7.53 7.37
N ARG A 78 2.21 6.21 7.30
CA ARG A 78 1.67 5.38 8.38
C ARG A 78 2.60 4.22 8.63
N ALA A 79 2.92 3.93 9.89
CA ALA A 79 3.76 2.81 10.24
C ALA A 79 3.30 2.15 11.54
N TRP A 80 3.60 0.86 11.67
CA TRP A 80 3.24 0.03 12.80
C TRP A 80 4.44 -0.83 13.20
N SER A 81 4.72 -0.94 14.49
CA SER A 81 5.73 -1.86 15.02
C SER A 81 5.12 -3.11 15.65
N PHE A 82 5.89 -4.20 15.63
CA PHE A 82 5.50 -5.51 16.10
C PHE A 82 6.69 -6.21 16.78
N ASN A 83 6.43 -6.94 17.85
CA ASN A 83 7.48 -7.74 18.51
C ASN A 83 7.83 -9.00 17.73
N GLU A 84 6.87 -9.51 16.95
CA GLU A 84 6.99 -10.76 16.22
C GLU A 84 6.31 -10.69 14.86
N VAL A 85 6.67 -11.66 14.01
CA VAL A 85 6.07 -11.86 12.70
C VAL A 85 5.83 -13.34 12.47
N SER A 86 4.60 -13.68 12.09
CA SER A 86 4.25 -15.04 11.69
C SER A 86 4.55 -15.22 10.22
N LYS A 87 5.51 -16.09 9.89
CA LYS A 87 5.80 -16.47 8.50
C LYS A 87 4.88 -17.60 8.07
N LEU A 88 4.20 -17.43 6.94
CA LEU A 88 3.17 -18.34 6.44
C LEU A 88 3.50 -18.79 5.03
N SER A 89 3.25 -20.07 4.72
CA SER A 89 3.17 -20.52 3.32
C SER A 89 1.93 -19.96 2.65
N LYS A 90 1.86 -20.02 1.32
CA LYS A 90 0.65 -19.67 0.57
C LYS A 90 -0.57 -20.43 1.08
N GLU A 91 -0.47 -21.74 1.31
CA GLU A 91 -1.58 -22.57 1.79
C GLU A 91 -2.03 -22.16 3.19
N ALA A 92 -1.10 -21.75 4.05
CA ALA A 92 -1.43 -21.26 5.39
C ALA A 92 -2.13 -19.90 5.33
N VAL A 93 -1.75 -19.02 4.39
CA VAL A 93 -2.49 -17.78 4.12
C VAL A 93 -3.88 -18.09 3.58
N ASP A 94 -4.02 -19.04 2.65
CA ASP A 94 -5.30 -19.45 2.08
C ASP A 94 -6.26 -19.95 3.17
N ALA A 95 -5.78 -20.84 4.05
CA ALA A 95 -6.54 -21.35 5.18
C ALA A 95 -6.94 -20.22 6.16
N PHE A 96 -6.00 -19.35 6.49
CA PHE A 96 -6.24 -18.20 7.37
C PHE A 96 -7.34 -17.26 6.82
N LEU A 97 -7.27 -16.94 5.53
CA LEU A 97 -8.29 -16.11 4.88
C LEU A 97 -9.64 -16.81 4.84
N HIS A 98 -9.67 -18.11 4.54
CA HIS A 98 -10.91 -18.90 4.51
C HIS A 98 -11.62 -18.89 5.87
N GLU A 99 -10.89 -19.15 6.96
CA GLU A 99 -11.44 -19.11 8.32
C GLU A 99 -12.00 -17.74 8.70
N ARG A 100 -11.28 -16.67 8.35
CA ARG A 100 -11.72 -15.28 8.60
C ARG A 100 -12.98 -14.94 7.82
N LEU A 101 -13.02 -15.28 6.54
CA LEU A 101 -14.15 -14.97 5.66
C LEU A 101 -15.41 -15.77 6.01
N ALA A 102 -15.26 -16.97 6.60
CA ALA A 102 -16.40 -17.74 7.10
C ALA A 102 -17.15 -17.00 8.23
N ILE A 103 -16.45 -16.16 8.99
CA ILE A 103 -17.03 -15.33 10.06
C ILE A 103 -17.66 -14.06 9.46
N GLU A 104 -17.02 -13.48 8.44
CA GLU A 104 -17.43 -12.22 7.79
C GLU A 104 -18.40 -12.44 6.61
N SER A 105 -19.46 -13.23 6.81
CA SER A 105 -20.44 -13.60 5.77
C SER A 105 -21.38 -12.44 5.38
N VAL A 106 -20.80 -11.37 4.84
CA VAL A 106 -21.50 -10.20 4.31
C VAL A 106 -21.17 -10.01 2.82
N PRO A 107 -22.17 -9.75 1.96
CA PRO A 107 -21.91 -9.38 0.58
C PRO A 107 -20.97 -8.18 0.50
N SER A 108 -19.92 -8.31 -0.32
CA SER A 108 -18.86 -7.30 -0.43
C SER A 108 -18.61 -6.94 -1.89
N GLY A 109 -18.42 -5.66 -2.18
CA GLY A 109 -18.26 -5.19 -3.55
C GLY A 109 -17.90 -3.72 -3.67
N ILE A 110 -17.79 -3.27 -4.93
CA ILE A 110 -17.55 -1.87 -5.31
C ILE A 110 -18.71 -1.42 -6.21
N LEU A 111 -19.30 -0.27 -5.90
CA LEU A 111 -20.38 0.37 -6.68
C LEU A 111 -19.94 1.77 -7.14
N ASP A 112 -20.76 2.41 -7.96
CA ASP A 112 -20.58 3.81 -8.39
C ASP A 112 -19.18 4.11 -8.97
N ARG A 113 -18.66 3.18 -9.78
CA ARG A 113 -17.36 3.33 -10.41
C ARG A 113 -17.36 4.58 -11.30
N HIS A 114 -16.39 5.47 -11.09
CA HIS A 114 -16.14 6.62 -11.95
C HIS A 114 -14.65 6.95 -12.00
N ASP A 115 -14.21 7.54 -13.11
CA ASP A 115 -12.82 7.91 -13.33
C ASP A 115 -12.60 9.39 -12.93
N SER A 116 -11.43 9.74 -12.42
CA SER A 116 -11.12 11.09 -11.93
C SER A 116 -11.03 12.15 -13.03
N ILE A 117 -10.91 11.70 -14.28
CA ILE A 117 -10.84 12.53 -15.47
C ILE A 117 -11.64 11.85 -16.58
N ASN A 118 -12.04 12.61 -17.60
CA ASN A 118 -12.70 12.09 -18.78
C ASN A 118 -11.70 11.82 -19.92
N PRO A 119 -12.10 11.11 -20.99
CA PRO A 119 -11.21 10.80 -22.11
C PRO A 119 -10.61 12.02 -22.83
N MET A 120 -11.37 13.12 -22.92
CA MET A 120 -10.85 14.36 -23.53
C MET A 120 -9.70 14.93 -22.72
N ARG A 121 -9.86 15.01 -21.39
CA ARG A 121 -8.81 15.50 -20.51
C ARG A 121 -7.56 14.62 -20.55
N PHE A 122 -7.74 13.30 -20.57
CA PHE A 122 -6.61 12.37 -20.71
C PHE A 122 -5.84 12.62 -22.02
N ALA A 123 -6.55 12.80 -23.15
CA ALA A 123 -5.91 13.09 -24.43
C ALA A 123 -5.14 14.43 -24.43
N GLU A 124 -5.69 15.47 -23.79
CA GLU A 124 -5.01 16.76 -23.61
C GLU A 124 -3.73 16.62 -22.78
N ASP A 125 -3.78 15.86 -21.68
CA ASP A 125 -2.62 15.64 -20.82
C ASP A 125 -1.53 14.84 -21.56
N ILE A 126 -1.90 13.83 -22.37
CA ILE A 126 -0.96 13.09 -23.23
C ILE A 126 -0.33 13.98 -24.30
N ALA A 127 -1.11 14.82 -24.99
CA ALA A 127 -0.57 15.75 -25.99
C ALA A 127 0.46 16.71 -25.38
N ARG A 128 0.20 17.20 -24.16
CA ARG A 128 1.15 18.03 -23.43
C ARG A 128 2.43 17.27 -23.06
N ILE A 129 2.31 16.01 -22.63
CA ILE A 129 3.45 15.15 -22.32
C ILE A 129 4.32 14.93 -23.56
N HIS A 130 3.71 14.66 -24.73
CA HIS A 130 4.45 14.52 -25.98
C HIS A 130 5.20 15.80 -26.35
N ALA A 131 4.57 16.97 -26.19
CA ALA A 131 5.24 18.23 -26.46
C ALA A 131 6.49 18.44 -25.56
N TRP A 132 6.43 18.07 -24.27
CA TRP A 132 7.60 18.10 -23.39
C TRP A 132 8.70 17.12 -23.82
N ILE A 133 8.33 15.94 -24.32
CA ILE A 133 9.30 14.96 -24.82
C ILE A 133 9.95 15.46 -26.11
N GLU A 134 9.18 16.00 -27.06
CA GLU A 134 9.67 16.56 -28.32
C GLU A 134 10.58 17.79 -28.11
N ALA A 135 10.28 18.60 -27.11
CA ALA A 135 11.12 19.73 -26.71
C ALA A 135 12.43 19.31 -26.02
N GLY A 136 12.55 18.04 -25.60
CA GLY A 136 13.70 17.52 -24.88
C GLY A 136 13.69 17.80 -23.37
N ASP A 137 12.56 18.21 -22.80
CA ASP A 137 12.41 18.51 -21.36
C ASP A 137 12.46 17.23 -20.51
N THR A 138 11.98 16.11 -21.07
CA THR A 138 11.97 14.79 -20.41
C THR A 138 11.99 13.68 -21.45
N TYR A 139 12.37 12.47 -21.03
CA TYR A 139 12.30 11.27 -21.86
C TYR A 139 11.02 10.46 -21.66
N GLN A 140 10.45 10.50 -20.45
CA GLN A 140 9.28 9.72 -20.08
C GLN A 140 8.54 10.36 -18.90
N ILE A 141 7.20 10.34 -18.95
CA ILE A 141 6.33 10.65 -17.82
C ILE A 141 5.37 9.49 -17.62
N ASN A 142 5.28 8.96 -16.40
CA ASN A 142 4.21 8.03 -16.05
C ASN A 142 2.95 8.84 -15.71
N HIS A 143 1.96 8.78 -16.59
CA HIS A 143 0.69 9.48 -16.42
C HIS A 143 -0.42 8.51 -16.00
N SER A 144 -0.95 8.73 -14.80
CA SER A 144 -2.02 7.91 -14.22
C SER A 144 -3.22 8.78 -13.82
N TYR A 145 -4.40 8.18 -13.80
CA TYR A 145 -5.59 8.77 -13.22
C TYR A 145 -6.21 7.85 -12.15
N ARG A 146 -7.04 8.40 -11.28
CA ARG A 146 -7.68 7.64 -10.20
C ARG A 146 -9.01 7.08 -10.67
N VAL A 147 -9.29 5.82 -10.36
CA VAL A 147 -10.63 5.24 -10.47
C VAL A 147 -11.21 5.19 -9.07
N TYR A 148 -12.38 5.79 -8.90
CA TYR A 148 -13.11 5.82 -7.65
C TYR A 148 -14.31 4.89 -7.69
N GLY A 149 -14.77 4.50 -6.52
CA GLY A 149 -16.00 3.74 -6.32
C GLY A 149 -16.35 3.70 -4.83
N LYS A 150 -17.57 3.28 -4.51
CA LYS A 150 -18.02 3.07 -3.13
C LYS A 150 -17.85 1.61 -2.76
N ALA A 151 -16.96 1.32 -1.82
CA ALA A 151 -16.80 -0.01 -1.26
C ALA A 151 -17.89 -0.30 -0.23
N TYR A 152 -18.38 -1.54 -0.19
CA TYR A 152 -19.29 -2.03 0.84
C TYR A 152 -18.92 -3.46 1.26
N GLY A 153 -19.36 -3.85 2.46
CA GLY A 153 -19.05 -5.16 3.04
C GLY A 153 -17.65 -5.22 3.66
N SER A 154 -17.03 -6.40 3.61
CA SER A 154 -15.72 -6.69 4.19
C SER A 154 -14.58 -6.29 3.24
N PRO A 155 -13.63 -5.44 3.69
CA PRO A 155 -12.39 -5.19 2.97
C PRO A 155 -11.56 -6.46 2.77
N LEU A 156 -11.59 -7.41 3.73
CA LEU A 156 -10.89 -8.67 3.62
C LEU A 156 -11.47 -9.54 2.50
N ALA A 157 -12.80 -9.53 2.33
CA ALA A 157 -13.46 -10.23 1.23
C ALA A 157 -13.12 -9.61 -0.14
N LEU A 158 -13.01 -8.27 -0.20
CA LEU A 158 -12.51 -7.58 -1.40
C LEU A 158 -11.05 -7.95 -1.70
N TYR A 159 -10.21 -8.03 -0.67
CA TYR A 159 -8.81 -8.44 -0.81
C TYR A 159 -8.68 -9.86 -1.34
N ALA A 160 -9.43 -10.82 -0.78
CA ALA A 160 -9.39 -12.21 -1.22
C ALA A 160 -9.79 -12.36 -2.70
N ARG A 161 -10.85 -11.67 -3.13
CA ARG A 161 -11.26 -11.63 -4.54
C ARG A 161 -10.22 -10.98 -5.45
N LEU A 162 -9.53 -9.93 -4.97
CA LEU A 162 -8.46 -9.28 -5.71
C LEU A 162 -7.25 -10.21 -5.87
N ARG A 163 -6.85 -10.88 -4.77
CA ARG A 163 -5.77 -11.85 -4.70
C ARG A 163 -5.96 -13.04 -5.65
N GLU A 164 -7.19 -13.55 -5.76
CA GLU A 164 -7.52 -14.63 -6.70
C GLU A 164 -7.37 -14.22 -8.17
N ARG A 165 -7.71 -12.96 -8.50
CA ARG A 165 -7.68 -12.46 -9.88
C ARG A 165 -6.30 -12.01 -10.33
N GLN A 166 -5.47 -11.55 -9.40
CA GLN A 166 -4.14 -11.00 -9.68
C GLN A 166 -3.17 -11.54 -8.63
N PRO A 167 -2.70 -12.79 -8.77
CA PRO A 167 -1.73 -13.36 -7.84
C PRO A 167 -0.38 -12.62 -7.97
N GLY A 168 -0.06 -11.76 -7.00
CA GLY A 168 1.20 -11.02 -6.93
C GLY A 168 2.18 -11.59 -5.90
N ARG A 169 3.48 -11.28 -6.09
CA ARG A 169 4.54 -11.62 -5.12
C ARG A 169 4.64 -10.64 -3.95
N TYR A 170 4.12 -9.43 -4.12
CA TYR A 170 4.18 -8.35 -3.13
C TYR A 170 2.76 -7.85 -2.80
N GLY A 171 1.86 -8.79 -2.56
CA GLY A 171 0.52 -8.50 -2.07
C GLY A 171 0.56 -7.90 -0.66
N ALA A 172 -0.39 -7.03 -0.36
CA ALA A 172 -0.56 -6.50 0.99
C ALA A 172 -2.03 -6.26 1.31
N PHE A 173 -2.43 -6.68 2.50
CA PHE A 173 -3.66 -6.27 3.15
C PHE A 173 -3.32 -5.58 4.46
N ILE A 174 -3.63 -4.29 4.56
CA ILE A 174 -3.38 -3.49 5.76
C ILE A 174 -4.71 -2.89 6.18
N GLU A 175 -5.18 -3.26 7.37
CA GLU A 175 -6.37 -2.69 7.98
C GLU A 175 -6.03 -2.18 9.37
N ASP A 176 -6.22 -0.87 9.57
CA ASP A 176 -5.84 -0.14 10.78
C ASP A 176 -7.04 0.38 11.59
N GLY A 177 -8.25 -0.11 11.29
CA GLY A 177 -9.50 0.29 11.94
C GLY A 177 -10.09 1.60 11.40
N HIS A 178 -9.34 2.39 10.64
CA HIS A 178 -9.83 3.59 9.98
C HIS A 178 -9.96 3.40 8.47
N GLN A 179 -9.03 2.67 7.86
CA GLN A 179 -8.99 2.44 6.43
C GLN A 179 -8.34 1.08 6.12
N ALA A 180 -8.62 0.57 4.94
CA ALA A 180 -8.01 -0.64 4.41
C ALA A 180 -7.21 -0.33 3.15
N VAL A 181 -6.00 -0.87 3.06
CA VAL A 181 -5.18 -0.87 1.85
C VAL A 181 -5.10 -2.29 1.32
N LEU A 182 -5.51 -2.44 0.07
CA LEU A 182 -5.51 -3.70 -0.67
C LEU A 182 -4.56 -3.53 -1.84
N SER A 183 -3.46 -4.29 -1.83
CA SER A 183 -2.43 -4.25 -2.87
C SER A 183 -2.20 -5.65 -3.43
N GLN A 184 -2.07 -5.74 -4.75
CA GLN A 184 -1.54 -6.89 -5.47
C GLN A 184 -0.39 -6.42 -6.38
N SER A 185 0.62 -5.78 -5.78
CA SER A 185 1.77 -5.29 -6.53
C SER A 185 2.60 -6.47 -7.05
N PRO A 186 2.94 -6.50 -8.35
CA PRO A 186 3.94 -7.42 -8.88
C PRO A 186 5.37 -6.87 -8.73
N GLU A 187 5.52 -5.58 -8.38
CA GLU A 187 6.80 -4.88 -8.39
C GLU A 187 7.40 -4.74 -7.00
N LEU A 188 8.69 -5.08 -6.90
CA LEU A 188 9.54 -4.77 -5.76
C LEU A 188 10.16 -3.40 -5.96
N PHE A 189 9.98 -2.50 -4.99
CA PHE A 189 10.67 -1.22 -5.03
C PHE A 189 12.17 -1.38 -4.71
N ILE A 190 12.50 -1.76 -3.47
CA ILE A 190 13.88 -1.94 -3.01
C ILE A 190 13.92 -3.12 -2.01
N ARG A 191 14.97 -3.94 -2.08
CA ARG A 191 15.30 -4.93 -1.05
C ARG A 191 16.75 -4.75 -0.63
N ARG A 192 16.97 -4.66 0.68
CA ARG A 192 18.29 -4.69 1.32
C ARG A 192 18.45 -5.98 2.13
N SER A 193 19.64 -6.57 2.11
CA SER A 193 20.01 -7.74 2.90
C SER A 193 21.41 -7.53 3.47
N GLY A 194 21.59 -7.82 4.76
CA GLY A 194 22.76 -7.39 5.55
C GLY A 194 22.58 -6.00 6.17
#